data_AF-A0A4R9IQI2-F1
#
_entry.id   AF-A0A4R9IQI2-F1
#
_cell.length_a   1.000
_cell.length_b   1.000
_cell.length_c   1.000
_cell.angle_alpha   90.00
_cell.angle_beta   90.00
_cell.angle_gamma   90.00
#
_symmetry.space_group_name_H-M   'P 1'
#
loop_
_entity.id
_entity.type
_entity.pdbx_description
1 polymer ?
#
loop_
_entity_poly.entity_id
_entity_poly.type
_entity_poly.pdbx_seq_one_letter_code
_entity_poly.pdbx_strand_id
1 'polypeptide(L)'
;MKLIYPVLFFVFISNCTRFILSPGINSDLSVRIHESKNPTDDSKYKLSVFKLSDQNLELALFDINNFSSLNPNFNKNLEEIYKDIKITNFAFIIEVFAENGLEDLNQINEIEIDNPDCKATKYIIYRYDYIKFVLVRGKRENIYPKFPEEKYQFEFQPKMANVEITELPRKRILIYFDQSCNPAHSRKINFKIKSQININYTIELSEAA
;
A
#
# COMPACT_ATOMS: atom_id res chain seq x y z
N MET A 1 39.25 -21.19 13.28
CA MET A 1 38.85 -19.84 12.83
C MET A 1 37.78 -19.98 11.76
N LYS A 2 36.53 -19.63 12.04
CA LYS A 2 35.48 -19.48 11.02
C LYS A 2 35.12 -18.00 10.98
N LEU A 3 35.43 -17.35 9.86
CA LEU A 3 35.09 -15.96 9.62
C LEU A 3 33.56 -15.84 9.59
N ILE A 4 33.02 -15.09 10.54
CA ILE A 4 31.64 -14.60 10.52
C ILE A 4 31.64 -13.45 9.51
N TYR A 5 30.91 -13.61 8.40
CA TYR A 5 30.62 -12.51 7.49
C TYR A 5 29.65 -11.55 8.20
N PRO A 6 30.01 -10.29 8.44
CA PRO A 6 29.01 -9.29 8.79
C PRO A 6 28.25 -8.94 7.50
N VAL A 7 26.96 -9.25 7.48
CA VAL A 7 26.02 -8.65 6.51
C VAL A 7 25.99 -7.16 6.82
N LEU A 8 26.88 -6.41 6.16
CA LEU A 8 26.90 -4.96 6.21
C LEU A 8 25.71 -4.43 5.42
N PHE A 9 24.69 -4.00 6.15
CA PHE A 9 23.56 -3.24 5.66
C PHE A 9 24.03 -1.81 5.33
N PHE A 10 24.78 -1.64 4.24
CA PHE A 10 25.10 -0.33 3.68
C PHE A 10 23.93 0.11 2.79
N VAL A 11 22.96 0.82 3.37
CA VAL A 11 22.02 1.63 2.58
C VAL A 11 22.76 2.90 2.18
N PHE A 12 23.27 2.89 0.94
CA PHE A 12 23.82 4.08 0.31
C PHE A 12 22.73 5.16 0.23
N ILE A 13 23.00 6.30 0.87
CA ILE A 13 22.22 7.53 0.73
C ILE A 13 22.59 8.13 -0.63
N SER A 14 21.85 7.76 -1.68
CA SER A 14 21.81 8.54 -2.92
C SER A 14 20.68 9.56 -2.81
N ASN A 15 20.93 10.80 -3.24
CA ASN A 15 19.96 11.90 -3.33
C ASN A 15 18.79 11.57 -4.27
N CYS A 16 17.85 10.78 -3.80
CA CYS A 16 16.53 10.58 -4.38
C CYS A 16 15.52 10.77 -3.26
N THR A 17 14.42 11.48 -3.53
CA THR A 17 13.25 11.70 -2.65
C THR A 17 12.47 10.41 -2.42
N ARG A 18 13.18 9.29 -2.21
CA ARG A 18 12.64 7.95 -2.11
C ARG A 18 12.23 7.69 -0.68
N PHE A 19 10.94 7.84 -0.40
CA PHE A 19 10.38 7.50 0.91
C PHE A 19 9.95 6.04 0.90
N ILE A 20 10.51 5.24 1.81
CA ILE A 20 10.10 3.85 2.03
C ILE A 20 8.78 3.88 2.79
N LEU A 21 7.74 3.29 2.21
CA LEU A 21 6.41 3.20 2.82
C LEU A 21 6.23 1.83 3.49
N SER A 22 6.71 0.78 2.84
CA SER A 22 6.86 -0.56 3.41
C SER A 22 8.02 -1.31 2.71
N PRO A 23 8.54 -2.41 3.26
CA PRO A 23 9.25 -3.42 2.48
C PRO A 23 8.64 -3.60 1.07
N GLY A 24 9.48 -3.50 0.04
CA GLY A 24 9.05 -3.58 -1.36
C GLY A 24 8.30 -2.37 -1.93
N ILE A 25 7.82 -1.42 -1.11
CA ILE A 25 7.03 -0.26 -1.56
C ILE A 25 7.70 1.06 -1.19
N ASN A 26 7.89 1.92 -2.18
CA ASN A 26 8.46 3.24 -2.02
C ASN A 26 7.85 4.21 -3.05
N SER A 27 8.09 5.50 -2.85
CA SER A 27 7.51 6.57 -3.68
C SER A 27 7.81 6.46 -5.18
N ASP A 28 8.93 5.86 -5.58
CA ASP A 28 9.30 5.74 -7.01
C ASP A 28 8.43 4.72 -7.74
N LEU A 29 7.74 3.85 -6.99
CA LEU A 29 6.77 2.90 -7.53
C LEU A 29 5.36 3.50 -7.67
N SER A 30 5.17 4.75 -7.24
CA SER A 30 3.86 5.40 -7.29
C SER A 30 3.43 5.64 -8.73
N VAL A 31 2.15 5.40 -9.00
CA VAL A 31 1.52 5.74 -10.28
C VAL A 31 0.55 6.90 -10.10
N ARG A 32 0.28 7.63 -11.19
CA ARG A 32 -0.63 8.77 -11.16
C ARG A 32 -2.08 8.28 -11.08
N ILE A 33 -2.86 8.96 -10.26
CA ILE A 33 -4.28 8.68 -10.07
C ILE A 33 -5.04 9.96 -10.37
N HIS A 34 -6.05 9.84 -11.22
CA HIS A 34 -7.04 10.87 -11.45
C HIS A 34 -8.35 10.42 -10.83
N GLU A 35 -8.82 11.17 -9.86
CA GLU A 35 -10.14 10.97 -9.26
C GLU A 35 -11.18 11.72 -10.11
N SER A 36 -12.22 11.00 -10.55
CA SER A 36 -13.38 11.61 -11.18
C SER A 36 -14.54 11.58 -10.19
N LYS A 37 -14.79 12.71 -9.53
CA LYS A 37 -15.88 12.87 -8.56
C LYS A 37 -16.80 14.01 -8.98
N ASN A 38 -18.08 13.97 -8.59
CA ASN A 38 -18.90 15.16 -8.75
C ASN A 38 -18.37 16.27 -7.83
N PRO A 39 -18.48 17.54 -8.20
CA PRO A 39 -18.00 18.65 -7.37
C PRO A 39 -18.63 18.72 -5.97
N THR A 40 -19.80 18.12 -5.79
CA THR A 40 -20.52 18.01 -4.52
C THR A 40 -20.15 16.78 -3.70
N ASP A 41 -19.34 15.88 -4.26
CA ASP A 41 -18.88 14.68 -3.58
C ASP A 41 -17.58 15.04 -2.85
N ASP A 42 -17.69 15.28 -1.54
CA ASP A 42 -16.52 15.28 -0.68
C ASP A 42 -15.95 13.86 -0.66
N SER A 43 -14.75 13.71 -1.23
CA SER A 43 -14.14 12.39 -1.35
C SER A 43 -13.72 11.93 0.02
N LYS A 44 -14.40 10.90 0.52
CA LYS A 44 -14.08 10.29 1.81
C LYS A 44 -12.72 9.59 1.81
N TYR A 45 -12.13 9.33 0.64
CA TYR A 45 -10.95 8.47 0.51
C TYR A 45 -9.80 9.13 -0.24
N LYS A 46 -8.60 9.05 0.34
CA LYS A 46 -7.34 9.41 -0.31
C LYS A 46 -6.60 8.14 -0.71
N LEU A 47 -6.13 8.11 -1.94
CA LEU A 47 -5.53 6.91 -2.53
C LEU A 47 -4.07 7.13 -2.90
N SER A 48 -3.28 6.08 -2.77
CA SER A 48 -1.94 5.98 -3.32
C SER A 48 -1.77 4.61 -3.96
N VAL A 49 -1.30 4.56 -5.21
CA VAL A 49 -1.21 3.31 -5.97
C VAL A 49 0.25 3.04 -6.30
N PHE A 50 0.67 1.80 -6.11
CA PHE A 50 2.04 1.35 -6.31
C PHE A 50 2.09 0.16 -7.26
N LYS A 51 2.92 0.25 -8.29
CA LYS A 51 3.15 -0.87 -9.23
C LYS A 51 4.08 -1.90 -8.61
N LEU A 52 3.68 -3.16 -8.67
CA LEU A 52 4.52 -4.29 -8.29
C LEU A 52 5.27 -4.83 -9.50
N SER A 53 6.53 -5.20 -9.28
CA SER A 53 7.42 -5.88 -10.22
C SER A 53 8.00 -7.13 -9.57
N ASP A 54 8.59 -8.01 -10.36
CA ASP A 54 9.22 -9.24 -9.83
C ASP A 54 10.24 -9.00 -8.73
N GLN A 55 10.92 -7.85 -8.76
CA GLN A 55 11.96 -7.48 -7.80
C GLN A 55 11.39 -7.06 -6.43
N ASN A 56 10.18 -6.49 -6.41
CA ASN A 56 9.60 -5.91 -5.21
C ASN A 56 8.40 -6.70 -4.66
N LEU A 57 7.83 -7.59 -5.46
CA LEU A 57 6.63 -8.36 -5.17
C LEU A 57 6.77 -9.15 -3.87
N GLU A 58 7.84 -9.94 -3.73
CA GLU A 58 8.05 -10.80 -2.56
C GLU A 58 8.17 -9.94 -1.29
N LEU A 59 8.98 -8.87 -1.33
CA LEU A 59 9.14 -7.96 -0.20
C LEU A 59 7.83 -7.27 0.20
N ALA A 60 6.98 -6.92 -0.77
CA ALA A 60 5.69 -6.27 -0.51
C ALA A 60 4.65 -7.24 0.07
N LEU A 61 4.63 -8.50 -0.38
CA LEU A 61 3.67 -9.51 0.06
C LEU A 61 4.03 -10.16 1.39
N PHE A 62 5.31 -10.43 1.61
CA PHE A 62 5.81 -11.06 2.84
C PHE A 62 6.20 -10.04 3.92
N ASP A 63 5.68 -8.80 3.83
CA ASP A 63 5.80 -7.82 4.90
C ASP A 63 5.05 -8.30 6.15
N ILE A 64 5.73 -8.28 7.31
CA ILE A 64 5.18 -8.64 8.62
C ILE A 64 3.85 -7.93 8.93
N ASN A 65 3.65 -6.69 8.45
CA ASN A 65 2.40 -5.94 8.65
C ASN A 65 1.19 -6.58 7.96
N ASN A 66 1.41 -7.34 6.88
CA ASN A 66 0.34 -8.06 6.22
C ASN A 66 -0.18 -9.20 7.12
N PHE A 67 0.64 -9.73 8.02
CA PHE A 67 0.33 -10.89 8.87
C PHE A 67 -0.42 -10.54 10.17
N SER A 68 -1.17 -9.45 10.18
CA SER A 68 -2.01 -9.10 11.32
C SER A 68 -3.19 -10.09 11.48
N SER A 69 -3.72 -10.19 12.71
CA SER A 69 -4.96 -10.94 12.99
C SER A 69 -6.18 -10.37 12.28
N LEU A 70 -6.09 -9.14 11.76
CA LEU A 70 -7.12 -8.49 10.95
C LEU A 70 -7.14 -9.00 9.50
N ASN A 71 -6.14 -9.78 9.10
CA ASN A 71 -5.95 -10.29 7.73
C ASN A 71 -5.94 -11.83 7.62
N PRO A 72 -6.87 -12.56 8.27
CA PRO A 72 -6.78 -14.02 8.37
C PRO A 72 -6.79 -14.70 6.98
N ASN A 73 -7.57 -14.16 6.04
CA ASN A 73 -7.68 -14.72 4.69
C ASN A 73 -6.42 -14.47 3.85
N PHE A 74 -5.82 -13.27 3.96
CA PHE A 74 -4.59 -12.96 3.25
C PHE A 74 -3.46 -13.91 3.68
N ASN A 75 -3.32 -14.11 4.99
CA ASN A 75 -2.26 -14.96 5.56
C ASN A 75 -2.42 -16.42 5.14
N LYS A 76 -3.66 -16.92 5.19
CA LYS A 76 -3.96 -18.31 4.80
C LYS A 76 -3.68 -18.57 3.32
N ASN A 77 -3.93 -17.58 2.46
CA ASN A 77 -3.88 -17.76 1.01
C ASN A 77 -2.58 -17.21 0.39
N LEU A 78 -1.63 -16.70 1.18
CA LEU A 78 -0.47 -15.95 0.68
C LEU A 78 0.33 -16.70 -0.39
N GLU A 79 0.56 -18.00 -0.20
CA GLU A 79 1.31 -18.79 -1.19
C GLU A 79 0.57 -18.91 -2.52
N GLU A 80 -0.76 -19.06 -2.48
CA GLU A 80 -1.60 -19.10 -3.68
C GLU A 80 -1.61 -17.72 -4.36
N ILE A 81 -1.78 -16.65 -3.58
CA ILE A 81 -1.73 -15.26 -4.06
C ILE A 81 -0.39 -14.98 -4.74
N TYR A 82 0.72 -15.39 -4.13
CA TYR A 82 2.05 -15.19 -4.69
C TYR A 82 2.24 -15.95 -6.00
N LYS A 83 1.80 -17.22 -6.06
CA LYS A 83 1.84 -18.03 -7.29
C LYS A 83 0.99 -17.41 -8.40
N ASP A 84 -0.23 -17.01 -8.07
CA ASP A 84 -1.15 -16.34 -9.01
C ASP A 84 -0.51 -15.05 -9.55
N ILE A 85 0.09 -14.20 -8.71
CA ILE A 85 0.70 -12.95 -9.18
C ILE A 85 1.94 -13.22 -10.02
N LYS A 86 2.76 -14.22 -9.69
CA LYS A 86 3.95 -14.57 -10.47
C LYS A 86 3.64 -15.02 -11.89
N ILE A 87 2.45 -15.59 -12.11
CA ILE A 87 2.01 -15.90 -13.46
C ILE A 87 1.42 -14.67 -14.15
N THR A 88 0.92 -13.65 -13.43
CA THR A 88 0.40 -12.41 -14.04
C THR A 88 1.47 -11.50 -14.61
N ASN A 89 1.11 -10.70 -15.62
CA ASN A 89 2.03 -9.72 -16.21
C ASN A 89 2.23 -8.47 -15.34
N PHE A 90 1.26 -8.13 -14.50
CA PHE A 90 1.32 -6.92 -13.67
C PHE A 90 0.32 -6.95 -12.50
N ALA A 91 0.73 -6.32 -11.39
CA ALA A 91 -0.08 -6.15 -10.19
C ALA A 91 0.13 -4.76 -9.56
N PHE A 92 -0.86 -4.30 -8.80
CA PHE A 92 -0.79 -3.06 -8.04
C PHE A 92 -1.24 -3.26 -6.60
N ILE A 93 -0.71 -2.43 -5.71
CA ILE A 93 -1.28 -2.20 -4.40
C ILE A 93 -1.85 -0.79 -4.38
N ILE A 94 -3.14 -0.68 -4.05
CA ILE A 94 -3.80 0.59 -3.73
C ILE A 94 -3.84 0.73 -2.22
N GLU A 95 -3.10 1.69 -1.66
CA GLU A 95 -3.31 2.14 -0.29
C GLU A 95 -4.48 3.12 -0.24
N VAL A 96 -5.46 2.78 0.60
CA VAL A 96 -6.66 3.57 0.85
C VAL A 96 -6.64 4.12 2.26
N PHE A 97 -6.83 5.43 2.35
CA PHE A 97 -6.98 6.18 3.57
C PHE A 97 -8.38 6.80 3.58
N ALA A 98 -9.03 6.87 4.73
CA ALA A 98 -10.30 7.59 4.84
C ALA A 98 -10.16 8.82 5.73
N GLU A 99 -10.89 9.89 5.39
CA GLU A 99 -10.85 11.15 6.14
C GLU A 99 -11.40 11.00 7.57
N ASN A 100 -12.47 10.22 7.75
CA ASN A 100 -13.03 9.90 9.07
C ASN A 100 -12.43 8.62 9.69
N GLY A 101 -11.31 8.13 9.17
CA GLY A 101 -10.58 7.00 9.73
C GLY A 101 -11.26 5.65 9.53
N LEU A 102 -11.28 4.83 10.59
CA LEU A 102 -11.57 3.40 10.47
C LEU A 102 -13.00 3.06 10.01
N GLU A 103 -13.99 3.87 10.40
CA GLU A 103 -15.40 3.60 10.08
C GLU A 103 -15.66 3.62 8.57
N ASP A 104 -15.24 4.68 7.89
CA ASP A 104 -15.34 4.79 6.43
C ASP A 104 -14.48 3.73 5.73
N LEU A 105 -13.31 3.38 6.27
CA LEU A 105 -12.50 2.28 5.72
C LEU A 105 -13.24 0.94 5.79
N ASN A 106 -13.94 0.65 6.88
CA ASN A 106 -14.64 -0.61 7.06
C ASN A 106 -15.77 -0.82 6.04
N GLN A 107 -16.30 0.26 5.47
CA GLN A 107 -17.31 0.20 4.41
C GLN A 107 -16.75 -0.31 3.07
N ILE A 108 -15.42 -0.29 2.88
CA ILE A 108 -14.77 -0.79 1.66
C ILE A 108 -14.67 -2.31 1.72
N ASN A 109 -15.64 -3.02 1.15
CA ASN A 109 -15.67 -4.48 1.06
C ASN A 109 -15.57 -5.00 -0.38
N GLU A 110 -15.90 -4.16 -1.36
CA GLU A 110 -15.93 -4.51 -2.76
C GLU A 110 -15.36 -3.38 -3.61
N ILE A 111 -14.63 -3.75 -4.65
CA ILE A 111 -14.29 -2.84 -5.73
C ILE A 111 -14.76 -3.41 -7.06
N GLU A 112 -15.14 -2.53 -7.96
CA GLU A 112 -15.45 -2.86 -9.33
C GLU A 112 -14.34 -2.32 -10.21
N ILE A 113 -13.77 -3.16 -11.07
CA ILE A 113 -12.71 -2.78 -11.99
C ILE A 113 -13.29 -2.82 -13.38
N ASP A 114 -13.40 -1.65 -14.00
CA ASP A 114 -13.95 -1.47 -15.34
C ASP A 114 -12.80 -1.18 -16.30
N ASN A 115 -12.32 -2.23 -16.95
CA ASN A 115 -11.29 -2.12 -17.96
C ASN A 115 -11.58 -3.06 -19.13
N PRO A 116 -12.10 -2.53 -20.25
CA PRO A 116 -12.58 -3.34 -21.37
C PRO A 116 -11.46 -4.15 -22.04
N ASP A 117 -10.23 -3.64 -22.01
CA ASP A 117 -9.07 -4.28 -22.61
C ASP A 117 -8.37 -5.26 -21.65
N CYS A 118 -8.80 -5.28 -20.38
CA CYS A 118 -8.10 -5.97 -19.31
C CYS A 118 -9.04 -6.37 -18.19
N LYS A 119 -9.60 -7.57 -18.25
CA LYS A 119 -10.39 -8.09 -17.14
C LYS A 119 -9.47 -8.31 -15.94
N ALA A 120 -9.70 -7.58 -14.84
CA ALA A 120 -9.04 -7.89 -13.58
C ALA A 120 -9.40 -9.30 -13.14
N THR A 121 -8.39 -10.11 -12.82
CA THR A 121 -8.61 -11.52 -12.49
C THR A 121 -9.13 -11.65 -11.08
N LYS A 122 -8.49 -10.96 -10.12
CA LYS A 122 -8.85 -10.98 -8.71
C LYS A 122 -8.37 -9.70 -8.02
N TYR A 123 -9.02 -9.36 -6.91
CA TYR A 123 -8.51 -8.37 -5.96
C TYR A 123 -8.63 -8.90 -4.53
N ILE A 124 -7.79 -8.37 -3.64
CA ILE A 124 -7.76 -8.75 -2.23
C ILE A 124 -7.68 -7.47 -1.40
N ILE A 125 -8.63 -7.31 -0.49
CA ILE A 125 -8.68 -6.18 0.42
C ILE A 125 -8.22 -6.65 1.80
N TYR A 126 -7.22 -5.98 2.37
CA TYR A 126 -6.65 -6.32 3.67
C TYR A 126 -6.20 -5.05 4.41
N ARG A 127 -6.02 -5.15 5.73
CA ARG A 127 -5.56 -4.06 6.59
C ARG A 127 -4.06 -3.90 6.53
N TYR A 128 -3.60 -2.65 6.53
CA TYR A 128 -2.20 -2.31 6.65
C TYR A 128 -2.09 -1.01 7.44
N ASP A 129 -1.99 -1.14 8.75
CA ASP A 129 -2.06 0.01 9.64
C ASP A 129 -0.67 0.63 9.83
N TYR A 130 -0.69 1.94 10.04
CA TYR A 130 0.49 2.71 10.40
C TYR A 130 0.34 3.25 11.81
N ILE A 131 1.45 3.62 12.41
CA ILE A 131 1.52 4.35 13.67
C ILE A 131 2.21 5.69 13.41
N LYS A 132 1.63 6.74 13.98
CA LYS A 132 2.13 8.12 13.87
C LYS A 132 2.55 8.62 15.23
N PHE A 133 3.74 9.22 15.27
CA PHE A 133 4.33 9.86 16.43
C PHE A 133 4.42 11.37 16.15
N VAL A 134 3.75 12.17 16.97
CA VAL A 134 3.74 13.65 16.86
C VAL A 134 4.31 14.27 18.12
N LEU A 135 5.31 15.13 17.98
CA LEU A 135 5.79 15.90 19.13
C LEU A 135 4.81 17.05 19.42
N VAL A 136 4.17 17.05 20.60
CA VAL A 136 3.11 18.00 21.01
C VAL A 136 3.53 19.47 20.89
N ARG A 137 4.84 19.76 20.93
CA ARG A 137 5.40 21.12 20.82
C ARG A 137 6.45 21.28 19.71
N GLY A 138 6.43 20.44 18.67
CA GLY A 138 7.41 20.57 17.58
C GLY A 138 6.92 20.09 16.22
N LYS A 139 7.74 20.34 15.19
CA LYS A 139 7.45 20.02 13.79
C LYS A 139 7.76 18.56 13.41
N ARG A 140 8.08 17.70 14.38
CA ARG A 140 8.48 16.33 14.11
C ARG A 140 7.25 15.44 14.07
N GLU A 141 6.99 14.91 12.88
CA GLU A 141 5.99 13.89 12.60
C GLU A 141 6.68 12.71 11.95
N ASN A 142 6.61 11.55 12.61
CA ASN A 142 7.15 10.31 12.09
C ASN A 142 6.02 9.29 11.93
N ILE A 143 5.97 8.62 10.78
CA ILE A 143 4.97 7.60 10.47
C ILE A 143 5.70 6.31 10.09
N TYR A 144 5.29 5.21 10.71
CA TYR A 144 5.86 3.88 10.49
C TYR A 144 4.75 2.86 10.22
N PRO A 145 5.00 1.79 9.46
CA PRO A 145 4.16 0.61 9.52
C PRO A 145 4.02 0.13 10.98
N LYS A 146 2.84 -0.35 11.37
CA LYS A 146 2.54 -0.74 12.76
C LYS A 146 3.43 -1.87 13.28
N PHE A 147 3.99 -2.71 12.42
CA PHE A 147 4.89 -3.80 12.78
C PHE A 147 6.19 -3.76 11.95
N PRO A 148 7.27 -4.37 12.44
CA PRO A 148 7.45 -4.84 13.81
C PRO A 148 7.81 -3.63 14.71
N GLU A 149 7.28 -3.59 15.94
CA GLU A 149 7.35 -2.39 16.79
C GLU A 149 8.79 -2.02 17.17
N GLU A 150 9.68 -3.01 17.19
CA GLU A 150 11.11 -2.90 17.46
C GLU A 150 11.79 -1.83 16.60
N LYS A 151 11.27 -1.59 15.38
CA LYS A 151 11.81 -0.57 14.46
C LYS A 151 11.67 0.85 14.96
N TYR A 152 10.73 1.12 15.87
CA TYR A 152 10.45 2.47 16.38
C TYR A 152 10.37 2.52 17.91
N GLN A 153 10.89 1.50 18.61
CA GLN A 153 10.95 1.48 20.09
C GLN A 153 11.68 2.70 20.67
N PHE A 154 12.62 3.29 19.93
CA PHE A 154 13.31 4.51 20.34
C PHE A 154 12.36 5.72 20.47
N GLU A 155 11.21 5.72 19.79
CA GLU A 155 10.21 6.78 19.86
C GLU A 155 9.49 6.82 21.22
N PHE A 156 9.51 5.72 21.97
CA PHE A 156 8.88 5.61 23.29
C PHE A 156 9.82 5.98 24.46
N GLN A 157 11.08 6.31 24.20
CA GLN A 157 12.04 6.59 25.27
C GLN A 157 11.70 7.88 26.03
N PRO A 158 11.99 7.97 27.35
CA PRO A 158 11.61 9.12 28.20
C PRO A 158 12.16 10.48 27.76
N LYS A 159 13.21 10.50 26.92
CA LYS A 159 13.72 11.74 26.29
C LYS A 159 12.68 12.39 25.36
N MET A 160 11.61 11.69 25.04
CA MET A 160 10.52 12.10 24.17
C MET A 160 9.20 12.30 24.95
N ALA A 161 9.26 12.79 26.19
CA ALA A 161 8.15 12.91 27.15
C ALA A 161 6.90 13.73 26.70
N ASN A 162 6.84 14.17 25.45
CA ASN A 162 5.72 14.93 24.87
C ASN A 162 5.38 14.43 23.46
N VAL A 163 5.34 13.12 23.25
CA VAL A 163 4.93 12.52 21.96
C VAL A 163 3.51 11.99 22.07
N GLU A 164 2.62 12.49 21.23
CA GLU A 164 1.31 11.91 20.98
C GLU A 164 1.45 10.77 19.97
N ILE A 165 0.78 9.66 20.25
CA ILE A 165 0.84 8.44 19.46
C ILE A 165 -0.56 8.15 18.94
N THR A 166 -0.70 8.01 17.63
CA THR A 166 -1.99 7.78 17.00
C THR A 166 -1.87 6.64 15.99
N GLU A 167 -2.82 5.72 16.01
CA GLU A 167 -2.96 4.73 14.94
C GLU A 167 -3.55 5.38 13.69
N LEU A 168 -2.96 5.10 12.54
CA LEU A 168 -3.42 5.51 11.23
C LEU A 168 -3.88 4.27 10.46
N PRO A 169 -5.15 3.88 10.60
CA PRO A 169 -5.67 2.70 9.91
C PRO A 169 -5.64 2.93 8.40
N ARG A 170 -5.25 1.90 7.64
CA ARG A 170 -5.37 1.90 6.17
C ARG A 170 -5.82 0.55 5.66
N LYS A 171 -6.40 0.55 4.47
CA LYS A 171 -6.63 -0.67 3.69
C LYS A 171 -5.68 -0.70 2.50
N ARG A 172 -5.19 -1.89 2.19
CA ARG A 172 -4.53 -2.19 0.93
C ARG A 172 -5.47 -3.00 0.07
N ILE A 173 -5.54 -2.65 -1.20
CA ILE A 173 -6.22 -3.42 -2.22
C ILE A 173 -5.17 -3.91 -3.19
N LEU A 174 -4.85 -5.20 -3.12
CA LEU A 174 -3.96 -5.86 -4.06
C LEU A 174 -4.79 -6.31 -5.27
N ILE A 175 -4.42 -5.83 -6.44
CA ILE A 175 -5.08 -6.15 -7.71
C ILE A 175 -4.05 -6.78 -8.62
N TYR A 176 -4.41 -7.90 -9.25
CA TYR A 176 -3.58 -8.56 -10.25
C TYR A 176 -4.43 -9.06 -11.42
N PHE A 177 -3.84 -8.99 -12.60
CA PHE A 177 -4.54 -9.10 -13.88
C PHE A 177 -4.13 -10.33 -14.64
N ASP A 178 -4.99 -10.81 -15.53
CA ASP A 178 -4.74 -12.05 -16.24
C ASP A 178 -3.47 -11.95 -17.09
N GLN A 179 -2.84 -13.09 -17.37
CA GLN A 179 -1.75 -13.19 -18.35
C GLN A 179 -2.13 -12.63 -19.72
N SER A 180 -3.40 -12.74 -20.09
CA SER A 180 -3.91 -12.19 -21.34
C SER A 180 -3.90 -10.66 -21.36
N CYS A 181 -3.77 -10.01 -20.20
CA CYS A 181 -3.76 -8.56 -20.14
C CYS A 181 -2.39 -7.98 -20.47
N ASN A 182 -2.37 -7.07 -21.45
CA ASN A 182 -1.19 -6.33 -21.84
C ASN A 182 -1.25 -4.88 -21.32
N PRO A 183 -0.45 -4.52 -20.31
CA PRO A 183 -0.45 -3.18 -19.73
C PRO A 183 0.02 -2.10 -20.72
N ALA A 184 0.69 -2.45 -21.83
CA ALA A 184 1.04 -1.50 -22.88
C ALA A 184 -0.18 -0.96 -23.64
N HIS A 185 -1.28 -1.71 -23.68
CA HIS A 185 -2.53 -1.29 -24.32
C HIS A 185 -3.47 -0.61 -23.33
N SER A 186 -3.56 -1.12 -22.10
CA SER A 186 -4.39 -0.54 -21.04
C SER A 186 -3.68 0.58 -20.28
N ARG A 187 -3.57 1.76 -20.89
CA ARG A 187 -2.97 2.96 -20.25
C ARG A 187 -3.76 3.48 -19.06
N LYS A 188 -5.02 3.04 -18.91
CA LYS A 188 -5.93 3.46 -17.86
C LYS A 188 -6.60 2.24 -17.23
N ILE A 189 -6.72 2.26 -15.91
CA ILE A 189 -7.52 1.30 -15.16
C ILE A 189 -8.57 2.10 -14.41
N ASN A 190 -9.84 1.92 -14.78
CA ASN A 190 -10.92 2.49 -13.99
C ASN A 190 -11.29 1.51 -12.90
N PHE A 191 -11.46 2.02 -11.68
CA PHE A 191 -12.02 1.25 -10.60
C PHE A 191 -12.95 2.12 -9.76
N LYS A 192 -13.85 1.45 -9.08
CA LYS A 192 -14.87 2.05 -8.26
C LYS A 192 -14.84 1.42 -6.89
N ILE A 193 -14.72 2.26 -5.87
CA ILE A 193 -14.88 1.82 -4.49
C ILE A 193 -16.38 1.84 -4.20
N LYS A 194 -16.97 0.66 -3.97
CA LYS A 194 -18.38 0.57 -3.60
C LYS A 194 -18.49 0.98 -2.13
N SER A 195 -19.19 2.07 -1.88
CA SER A 195 -19.57 2.55 -0.55
C SER A 195 -21.00 3.11 -0.62
N GLN A 196 -21.50 3.75 0.44
CA GLN A 196 -22.79 4.47 0.39
C GLN A 196 -22.82 5.51 -0.74
N ILE A 197 -21.66 6.08 -1.07
CA ILE A 197 -21.46 6.94 -2.25
C ILE A 197 -20.45 6.25 -3.15
N ASN A 198 -20.84 6.04 -4.40
CA ASN A 198 -19.99 5.41 -5.40
C ASN A 198 -18.98 6.42 -5.93
N ILE A 199 -17.69 6.21 -5.64
CA ILE A 199 -16.61 7.08 -6.14
C ILE A 199 -15.80 6.33 -7.20
N ASN A 200 -15.66 6.96 -8.36
CA ASN A 200 -14.91 6.43 -9.50
C ASN A 200 -13.51 7.01 -9.55
N TYR A 201 -12.54 6.14 -9.78
CA TYR A 201 -11.13 6.48 -9.87
C TYR A 201 -10.57 5.94 -11.18
N THR A 202 -9.68 6.72 -11.80
CA THR A 202 -8.91 6.30 -12.95
C THR A 202 -7.43 6.31 -12.59
N ILE A 203 -6.80 5.14 -12.64
CA ILE A 203 -5.36 5.00 -12.52
C ILE A 203 -4.77 5.18 -13.91
N GLU A 204 -3.87 6.13 -14.07
CA GLU A 204 -3.08 6.25 -15.28
C GLU A 204 -1.78 5.47 -15.10
N LEU A 205 -1.66 4.39 -15.86
CA LEU A 205 -0.40 3.68 -16.01
C LEU A 205 0.45 4.55 -16.92
N SER A 206 1.09 5.59 -16.36
CA SER A 206 2.10 6.34 -17.10
C SER A 206 3.08 5.33 -17.69
N GLU A 207 3.55 5.57 -18.91
CA GLU A 207 4.67 4.83 -19.48
C GLU A 207 5.80 4.88 -18.45
N ALA A 208 5.94 3.80 -17.68
CA ALA A 208 7.13 3.55 -16.92
C ALA A 208 8.18 3.31 -18.00
N ALA A 209 8.90 4.37 -18.34
CA ALA A 209 10.11 4.29 -19.14
C ALA A 209 11.10 3.32 -18.49
#